data_AF-A0A084XY49-F1
#
_entry.id   AF-A0A084XY49-F1
#
_cell.length_a   1.000
_cell.length_b   1.000
_cell.length_c   1.000
_cell.angle_alpha   90.00
_cell.angle_beta   90.00
_cell.angle_gamma   90.00
#
_symmetry.space_group_name_H-M   'P 1'
#
loop_
_entity.id
_entity.type
_entity.pdbx_description
1 polymer ?
#
loop_
_entity_poly.entity_id
_entity_poly.type
_entity_poly.pdbx_seq_one_letter_code
_entity_poly.pdbx_strand_id
1 'polypeptide(L)'
;MQSQFQMTSQASGELALQQNRVLRNTFMMLALTMIPTVIGALVGVQMRFSFLSGSPLMSFLLFLGIAFGFMWGIERTKDSGVGVLLLLAFTFFMGLMLSRILQVALGFSNGGSLIAMAAGGTGVIFFSLAGVATVTKKDFSFLGKFLFVGMIVVLLAAVANIFFQIPALSLTISAIAVMVFSAYILYDISRIVTGGEDNYISATLAVYLDIYNVFVSLLNLLMVFSGDRD
;
A
#
# COMPACT_ATOMS: atom_id res chain seq x y z
N MET A 1 44.20 -20.54 -5.40
CA MET A 1 43.46 -19.48 -6.10
C MET A 1 42.13 -19.98 -6.70
N GLN A 2 42.07 -21.14 -7.36
CA GLN A 2 40.81 -21.67 -7.92
C GLN A 2 39.71 -22.00 -6.88
N SER A 3 40.08 -22.50 -5.70
CA SER A 3 39.14 -22.80 -4.61
C SER A 3 38.45 -21.56 -4.03
N GLN A 4 39.11 -20.40 -4.06
CA GLN A 4 38.57 -19.14 -3.54
C GLN A 4 37.53 -18.54 -4.50
N PHE A 5 37.77 -18.63 -5.82
CA PHE A 5 36.78 -18.25 -6.84
C PHE A 5 35.52 -19.12 -6.78
N GLN A 6 35.65 -20.41 -6.49
CA GLN A 6 34.53 -21.34 -6.39
C GLN A 6 33.63 -21.03 -5.18
N MET A 7 34.22 -20.71 -4.02
CA MET A 7 33.47 -20.26 -2.83
C MET A 7 32.74 -18.92 -3.04
N THR A 8 33.39 -17.94 -3.68
CA THR A 8 32.74 -16.64 -3.97
C THR A 8 31.58 -16.77 -4.97
N SER A 9 31.69 -17.69 -5.95
CA SER A 9 30.61 -17.98 -6.90
C SER A 9 29.41 -18.71 -6.28
N GLN A 10 29.65 -19.60 -5.29
CA GLN A 10 28.57 -20.27 -4.56
C GLN A 10 27.82 -19.31 -3.64
N ALA A 11 28.55 -18.47 -2.88
CA ALA A 11 27.93 -17.50 -1.99
C ALA A 11 27.07 -16.46 -2.74
N SER A 12 27.52 -16.01 -3.91
CA SER A 12 26.75 -15.09 -4.76
C SER A 12 25.51 -15.75 -5.37
N GLY A 13 25.58 -17.05 -5.69
CA GLY A 13 24.42 -17.83 -6.14
C GLY A 13 23.35 -18.02 -5.05
N GLU A 14 23.76 -18.34 -3.82
CA GLU A 14 22.84 -18.51 -2.69
C GLU A 14 22.09 -17.22 -2.33
N LEU A 15 22.78 -16.08 -2.33
CA LEU A 15 22.17 -14.77 -2.10
C LEU A 15 21.12 -14.42 -3.16
N ALA A 16 21.42 -14.67 -4.45
CA ALA A 16 20.48 -14.43 -5.54
C ALA A 16 19.23 -15.34 -5.44
N LEU A 17 19.39 -16.58 -4.99
CA LEU A 17 18.28 -17.50 -4.74
C LEU A 17 17.39 -17.01 -3.58
N GLN A 18 17.99 -16.50 -2.51
CA GLN A 18 17.25 -15.93 -1.38
C GLN A 18 16.44 -14.69 -1.82
N GLN A 19 17.07 -13.74 -2.52
CA GLN A 19 16.40 -12.53 -3.03
C GLN A 19 15.20 -12.88 -3.93
N ASN A 20 15.38 -13.83 -4.85
CA ASN A 20 14.29 -14.29 -5.73
C ASN A 20 13.14 -14.92 -4.93
N ARG A 21 13.48 -15.72 -3.91
CA ARG A 21 12.48 -16.33 -3.03
C ARG A 21 11.65 -15.28 -2.28
N VAL A 22 12.30 -14.26 -1.71
CA VAL A 22 11.61 -13.16 -1.02
C VAL A 22 10.71 -12.43 -2.00
N LEU A 23 11.23 -12.03 -3.17
CA LEU A 23 10.46 -11.36 -4.21
C LEU A 23 9.21 -12.13 -4.62
N ARG A 24 9.36 -13.43 -4.95
CA ARG A 24 8.24 -14.27 -5.36
C ARG A 24 7.21 -14.43 -4.24
N ASN A 25 7.67 -14.67 -3.02
CA ASN A 25 6.80 -14.83 -1.87
C ASN A 25 6.06 -13.53 -1.56
N THR A 26 6.72 -12.37 -1.69
CA THR A 26 6.09 -11.06 -1.55
C THR A 26 5.00 -10.86 -2.59
N PHE A 27 5.24 -11.14 -3.88
CA PHE A 27 4.18 -11.02 -4.89
C PHE A 27 3.01 -11.98 -4.68
N MET A 28 3.29 -13.23 -4.28
CA MET A 28 2.23 -14.19 -3.94
C MET A 28 1.43 -13.74 -2.72
N MET A 29 2.10 -13.23 -1.69
CA MET A 29 1.46 -12.76 -0.47
C MET A 29 0.68 -11.46 -0.73
N LEU A 30 1.20 -10.53 -1.54
CA LEU A 30 0.47 -9.35 -2.00
C LEU A 30 -0.80 -9.72 -2.76
N ALA A 31 -0.76 -10.70 -3.66
CA ALA A 31 -1.96 -11.17 -4.33
C ALA A 31 -2.96 -11.79 -3.32
N LEU A 32 -2.46 -12.55 -2.35
CA LEU A 32 -3.27 -13.12 -1.27
C LEU A 32 -3.94 -12.04 -0.42
N THR A 33 -3.26 -10.93 -0.11
CA THR A 33 -3.84 -9.84 0.71
C THR A 33 -4.93 -9.04 0.01
N MET A 34 -5.01 -9.09 -1.33
CA MET A 34 -6.11 -8.46 -2.07
C MET A 34 -7.46 -9.11 -1.79
N ILE A 35 -7.49 -10.44 -1.58
CA ILE A 35 -8.71 -11.19 -1.29
C ILE A 35 -9.43 -10.67 -0.03
N PRO A 36 -8.81 -10.68 1.18
CA PRO A 36 -9.44 -10.13 2.38
C PRO A 36 -9.71 -8.63 2.27
N THR A 37 -8.91 -7.87 1.52
CA THR A 37 -9.17 -6.44 1.30
C THR A 37 -10.50 -6.23 0.56
N VAL A 38 -10.73 -6.98 -0.53
CA VAL A 38 -11.99 -6.93 -1.29
C VAL A 38 -13.16 -7.43 -0.44
N ILE A 39 -12.99 -8.53 0.30
CA ILE A 39 -14.05 -9.04 1.20
C ILE A 39 -14.38 -8.00 2.27
N GLY A 40 -13.37 -7.40 2.91
CA GLY A 40 -13.56 -6.35 3.90
C GLY A 40 -14.26 -5.13 3.32
N ALA A 41 -13.90 -4.71 2.12
CA ALA A 41 -14.58 -3.62 1.42
C ALA A 41 -16.06 -3.93 1.15
N LEU A 42 -16.37 -5.12 0.63
CA LEU A 42 -17.75 -5.55 0.36
C LEU A 42 -18.58 -5.64 1.63
N VAL A 43 -18.05 -6.30 2.66
CA VAL A 43 -18.68 -6.44 3.98
C VAL A 43 -18.92 -5.06 4.61
N GLY A 44 -17.94 -4.16 4.52
CA GLY A 44 -18.07 -2.80 5.04
C GLY A 44 -19.13 -1.98 4.30
N VAL A 45 -19.24 -2.10 2.98
CA VAL A 45 -20.29 -1.43 2.19
C VAL A 45 -21.68 -1.98 2.54
N GLN A 46 -21.84 -3.31 2.63
CA GLN A 46 -23.13 -3.95 2.93
C GLN A 46 -23.64 -3.61 4.33
N MET A 47 -22.76 -3.63 5.34
CA MET A 47 -23.13 -3.31 6.72
C MET A 47 -23.29 -1.81 6.96
N ARG A 48 -23.11 -0.96 5.93
CA ARG A 48 -22.96 0.51 6.05
C ARG A 48 -22.04 0.84 7.20
N PHE A 49 -20.89 0.17 7.23
CA PHE A 49 -19.98 0.15 8.35
C PHE A 49 -19.51 1.58 8.64
N SER A 50 -20.18 2.21 9.58
CA SER A 50 -19.79 3.50 10.10
C SER A 50 -18.84 3.20 11.24
N PHE A 51 -17.54 3.13 10.92
CA PHE A 51 -16.52 3.09 11.94
C PHE A 51 -16.60 4.40 12.73
N LEU A 52 -17.36 4.33 13.83
CA LEU A 52 -17.76 5.40 14.74
C LEU A 52 -18.79 6.41 14.18
N SER A 53 -20.01 6.29 14.66
CA SER A 53 -21.04 7.35 14.75
C SER A 53 -20.67 8.50 15.72
N GLY A 54 -19.39 8.63 16.09
CA GLY A 54 -18.84 9.64 17.00
C GLY A 54 -18.13 10.79 16.27
N SER A 55 -17.33 11.57 17.01
CA SER A 55 -16.55 12.67 16.43
C SER A 55 -15.52 12.17 15.42
N PRO A 56 -15.31 12.87 14.28
CA PRO A 56 -14.32 12.48 13.25
C PRO A 56 -12.91 12.23 13.81
N LEU A 57 -12.52 13.01 14.83
CA LEU A 57 -11.22 12.87 15.49
C LEU A 57 -11.07 11.54 16.24
N MET A 58 -12.11 11.08 16.94
CA MET A 58 -12.07 9.80 17.66
C MET A 58 -11.94 8.63 16.69
N SER A 59 -12.63 8.70 15.55
CA SER A 59 -12.54 7.67 14.51
C SER A 59 -11.14 7.57 13.91
N PHE A 60 -10.49 8.72 13.69
CA PHE A 60 -9.13 8.81 13.20
C PHE A 60 -8.12 8.25 14.19
N LEU A 61 -8.22 8.62 15.47
CA LEU A 61 -7.31 8.12 16.52
C LEU A 61 -7.46 6.61 16.74
N LEU A 62 -8.70 6.10 16.70
CA LEU A 62 -8.97 4.68 16.86
C LEU A 62 -8.46 3.88 15.65
N PHE A 63 -8.66 4.38 14.43
CA PHE A 63 -8.04 3.82 13.23
C PHE A 63 -6.51 3.76 13.37
N LEU A 64 -5.90 4.87 13.77
CA LEU A 64 -4.45 4.98 13.92
C LEU A 64 -3.92 3.98 14.96
N GLY A 65 -4.59 3.86 16.11
CA GLY A 65 -4.23 2.91 17.16
C GLY A 65 -4.33 1.46 16.71
N ILE A 66 -5.39 1.08 15.99
CA ILE A 66 -5.55 -0.28 15.46
C ILE A 66 -4.51 -0.55 14.37
N ALA A 67 -4.31 0.38 13.43
CA ALA A 67 -3.34 0.23 12.35
C ALA A 67 -1.92 0.05 12.91
N PHE A 68 -1.49 0.90 13.85
CA PHE A 68 -0.20 0.74 14.52
C PHE A 68 -0.11 -0.56 15.32
N GLY A 69 -1.19 -0.97 15.99
CA GLY A 69 -1.24 -2.24 16.72
C GLY A 69 -1.03 -3.44 15.80
N PHE A 70 -1.68 -3.47 14.65
CA PHE A 70 -1.48 -4.49 13.62
C PHE A 70 -0.07 -4.44 13.03
N MET A 71 0.41 -3.27 12.62
CA MET A 71 1.75 -3.12 12.05
C MET A 71 2.83 -3.60 13.03
N TRP A 72 2.72 -3.21 14.30
CA TRP A 72 3.62 -3.67 15.36
C TRP A 72 3.51 -5.19 15.57
N GLY A 73 2.30 -5.75 15.60
CA GLY A 73 2.09 -7.19 15.75
C GLY A 73 2.64 -8.00 14.58
N ILE A 74 2.44 -7.54 13.34
CA ILE A 74 2.96 -8.16 12.11
C ILE A 74 4.48 -8.15 12.14
N GLU A 75 5.10 -6.99 12.40
CA GLU A 75 6.56 -6.86 12.42
C GLU A 75 7.18 -7.69 13.55
N ARG A 76 6.49 -7.82 14.69
CA ARG A 76 6.95 -8.66 15.80
C ARG A 76 6.86 -10.15 15.52
N THR A 77 5.95 -10.56 14.63
CA THR A 77 5.66 -11.97 14.29
C THR A 77 6.04 -12.34 12.86
N LYS A 78 6.88 -11.52 12.21
CA LYS A 78 7.27 -11.65 10.81
C LYS A 78 8.00 -12.94 10.45
N ASP A 79 8.55 -13.64 11.45
CA ASP A 79 9.26 -14.92 11.27
C ASP A 79 8.35 -16.14 11.58
N SER A 80 7.05 -15.92 11.75
CA SER A 80 6.06 -16.95 12.11
C SER A 80 4.85 -16.94 11.18
N GLY A 81 4.19 -18.10 11.05
CA GLY A 81 2.89 -18.21 10.36
C GLY A 81 1.80 -17.31 10.98
N VAL A 82 1.97 -16.90 12.24
CA VAL A 82 1.09 -15.90 12.88
C VAL A 82 1.19 -14.54 12.19
N GLY A 83 2.37 -14.13 11.70
CA GLY A 83 2.54 -12.87 10.97
C GLY A 83 1.74 -12.83 9.67
N VAL A 84 1.65 -13.97 8.98
CA VAL A 84 0.81 -14.13 7.77
C VAL A 84 -0.66 -13.91 8.11
N LEU A 85 -1.15 -14.53 9.20
CA LEU A 85 -2.54 -14.37 9.63
C LEU A 85 -2.84 -12.92 10.06
N LEU A 86 -1.94 -12.29 10.81
CA LEU A 86 -2.09 -10.89 11.22
C LEU A 86 -2.08 -9.95 10.01
N LEU A 87 -1.25 -10.23 9.01
CA LEU A 87 -1.22 -9.45 7.76
C LEU A 87 -2.57 -9.55 7.03
N LEU A 88 -3.16 -10.75 6.93
CA LEU A 88 -4.46 -10.94 6.29
C LEU A 88 -5.61 -10.31 7.08
N ALA A 89 -5.56 -10.37 8.41
CA ALA A 89 -6.51 -9.69 9.27
C ALA A 89 -6.39 -8.16 9.15
N PHE A 90 -5.16 -7.66 9.05
CA PHE A 90 -4.89 -6.24 8.83
C PHE A 90 -5.44 -5.77 7.48
N THR A 91 -5.21 -6.53 6.40
CA THR A 91 -5.69 -6.15 5.07
C THR A 91 -7.21 -6.25 4.95
N PHE A 92 -7.84 -7.19 5.67
CA PHE A 92 -9.30 -7.20 5.86
C PHE A 92 -9.80 -5.93 6.56
N PHE A 93 -9.15 -5.54 7.66
CA PHE A 93 -9.46 -4.29 8.38
C PHE A 93 -9.31 -3.06 7.49
N MET A 94 -8.24 -2.99 6.71
CA MET A 94 -8.01 -1.90 5.74
C MET A 94 -9.08 -1.88 4.64
N GLY A 95 -9.53 -3.05 4.19
CA GLY A 95 -10.70 -3.20 3.31
C GLY A 95 -11.97 -2.63 3.95
N LEU A 96 -12.24 -2.94 5.22
CA LEU A 96 -13.38 -2.36 5.95
C LEU A 96 -13.30 -0.84 6.02
N MET A 97 -12.11 -0.27 6.24
CA MET A 97 -11.92 1.20 6.27
C MET A 97 -12.19 1.83 4.89
N LEU A 98 -11.89 1.11 3.82
CA LEU A 98 -12.15 1.55 2.45
C LEU A 98 -13.65 1.70 2.16
N SER A 99 -14.51 1.00 2.90
CA SER A 99 -15.96 1.05 2.69
C SER A 99 -16.55 2.46 2.70
N ARG A 100 -15.99 3.40 3.46
CA ARG A 100 -16.48 4.78 3.52
C ARG A 100 -16.28 5.51 2.20
N ILE A 101 -15.08 5.45 1.64
CA ILE A 101 -14.78 6.10 0.37
C ILE A 101 -15.51 5.38 -0.79
N LEU A 102 -15.64 4.06 -0.71
CA LEU A 102 -16.39 3.29 -1.71
C LEU A 102 -17.89 3.62 -1.67
N GLN A 103 -18.49 3.83 -0.50
CA GLN A 103 -19.88 4.28 -0.39
C GLN A 103 -20.10 5.66 -1.03
N VAL A 104 -19.14 6.57 -0.86
CA VAL A 104 -19.18 7.88 -1.55
C VAL A 104 -19.08 7.68 -3.07
N ALA A 105 -18.15 6.84 -3.54
CA ALA A 105 -18.00 6.53 -4.96
C ALA A 105 -19.26 5.89 -5.56
N LEU A 106 -19.88 4.92 -4.86
CA LEU A 106 -21.12 4.26 -5.28
C LEU A 106 -22.35 5.17 -5.26
N GLY A 107 -22.25 6.38 -4.68
CA GLY A 107 -23.28 7.41 -4.79
C GLY A 107 -23.30 8.13 -6.14
N PHE A 108 -22.25 8.00 -6.95
CA PHE A 108 -22.22 8.48 -8.34
C PHE A 108 -22.87 7.45 -9.26
N SER A 109 -23.53 7.89 -10.34
CA SER A 109 -24.18 7.00 -11.30
C SER A 109 -23.18 6.07 -12.00
N ASN A 110 -21.95 6.55 -12.18
CA ASN A 110 -20.82 5.79 -12.71
C ASN A 110 -19.88 5.21 -11.62
N GLY A 111 -20.33 5.14 -10.36
CA GLY A 111 -19.50 4.79 -9.19
C GLY A 111 -18.73 3.47 -9.28
N GLY A 112 -19.39 2.42 -9.78
CA GLY A 112 -18.73 1.12 -10.00
C GLY A 112 -17.59 1.20 -11.02
N SER A 113 -17.75 2.03 -12.06
CA SER A 113 -16.70 2.26 -13.06
C SER A 113 -15.53 3.06 -12.50
N LEU A 114 -15.78 4.04 -11.62
CA LEU A 114 -14.73 4.82 -10.94
C LEU A 114 -13.84 3.90 -10.09
N ILE A 115 -14.45 3.00 -9.33
CA ILE A 115 -13.73 2.02 -8.51
C ILE A 115 -12.89 1.09 -9.39
N ALA A 116 -13.47 0.58 -10.48
CA ALA A 116 -12.75 -0.28 -11.42
C ALA A 116 -11.58 0.44 -12.10
N MET A 117 -11.77 1.70 -12.51
CA MET A 117 -10.71 2.54 -13.09
C MET A 117 -9.60 2.83 -12.08
N ALA A 118 -9.93 3.14 -10.82
CA ALA A 118 -8.94 3.34 -9.77
C ALA A 118 -8.12 2.07 -9.52
N ALA A 119 -8.78 0.91 -9.44
CA ALA A 119 -8.13 -0.39 -9.27
C ALA A 119 -7.23 -0.73 -10.48
N GLY A 120 -7.73 -0.53 -11.70
CA GLY A 120 -6.98 -0.73 -12.93
C GLY A 120 -5.76 0.19 -13.03
N GLY A 121 -5.93 1.49 -12.76
CA GLY A 121 -4.85 2.47 -12.75
C GLY A 121 -3.78 2.15 -11.70
N THR A 122 -4.19 1.73 -10.51
CA THR A 122 -3.26 1.28 -9.47
C THR A 122 -2.48 0.04 -9.90
N GLY A 123 -3.16 -0.93 -10.53
CA GLY A 123 -2.53 -2.12 -11.10
C GLY A 123 -1.49 -1.76 -12.17
N VAL A 124 -1.82 -0.86 -13.10
CA VAL A 124 -0.88 -0.38 -14.13
C VAL A 124 0.34 0.26 -13.50
N ILE A 125 0.17 1.16 -12.53
CA ILE A 125 1.27 1.81 -11.79
C ILE A 125 2.15 0.75 -11.11
N PHE A 126 1.52 -0.14 -10.35
CA PHE A 126 2.23 -1.17 -9.61
C PHE A 126 3.04 -2.09 -10.53
N PHE A 127 2.43 -2.69 -11.54
CA PHE A 127 3.12 -3.61 -12.45
C PHE A 127 4.21 -2.90 -13.26
N SER A 128 4.00 -1.65 -13.66
CA SER A 128 5.00 -0.87 -14.39
C SER A 128 6.24 -0.62 -13.52
N LEU A 129 6.04 -0.14 -12.29
CA LEU A 129 7.14 0.20 -11.39
C LEU A 129 7.83 -1.03 -10.81
N ALA A 130 7.06 -2.07 -10.46
CA ALA A 130 7.61 -3.37 -10.08
C ALA A 130 8.42 -3.98 -11.23
N GLY A 131 7.95 -3.87 -12.47
CA GLY A 131 8.69 -4.26 -13.67
C GLY A 131 10.03 -3.51 -13.80
N VAL A 132 10.00 -2.18 -13.66
CA VAL A 132 11.23 -1.35 -13.69
C VAL A 132 12.22 -1.78 -12.61
N ALA A 133 11.78 -1.94 -11.36
CA ALA A 133 12.65 -2.34 -10.25
C ALA A 133 13.26 -3.74 -10.46
N THR A 134 12.45 -4.70 -10.88
CA THR A 134 12.87 -6.11 -11.08
C THR A 134 13.78 -6.31 -12.30
N VAL A 135 13.55 -5.55 -13.38
CA VAL A 135 14.38 -5.61 -14.60
C VAL A 135 15.68 -4.83 -14.43
N THR A 136 15.60 -3.59 -13.92
CA THR A 136 16.80 -2.73 -13.81
C THR A 136 17.75 -3.23 -12.73
N LYS A 137 17.21 -3.83 -11.65
CA LYS A 137 17.97 -4.26 -10.46
C LYS A 137 18.86 -3.16 -9.88
N LYS A 138 18.49 -1.90 -10.13
CA LYS A 138 19.19 -0.72 -9.63
C LYS A 138 18.77 -0.46 -8.20
N ASP A 139 19.74 -0.06 -7.38
CA ASP A 139 19.46 0.42 -6.03
C ASP A 139 18.84 1.82 -6.07
N PHE A 140 17.61 1.94 -5.58
CA PHE A 140 16.90 3.21 -5.40
C PHE A 140 16.94 3.71 -3.95
N SER A 141 17.85 3.20 -3.11
CA SER A 141 18.05 3.62 -1.72
C SER A 141 18.17 5.14 -1.54
N PHE A 142 18.73 5.85 -2.52
CA PHE A 142 18.83 7.32 -2.53
C PHE A 142 17.47 8.04 -2.40
N LEU A 143 16.39 7.39 -2.83
CA LEU A 143 15.03 7.93 -2.80
C LEU A 143 14.45 7.92 -1.37
N GLY A 144 14.93 7.04 -0.48
CA GLY A 144 14.32 6.81 0.83
C GLY A 144 14.19 8.07 1.70
N LYS A 145 15.22 8.93 1.74
CA LYS A 145 15.16 10.21 2.50
C LYS A 145 14.15 11.18 1.90
N PHE A 146 14.08 11.26 0.57
CA PHE A 146 13.13 12.11 -0.13
C PHE A 146 11.69 11.65 0.09
N LEU A 147 11.45 10.34 -0.03
CA LEU A 147 10.14 9.73 0.20
C LEU A 147 9.65 9.94 1.63
N PHE A 148 10.54 9.81 2.61
CA PHE A 148 10.22 10.06 4.02
C PHE A 148 9.73 11.50 4.24
N VAL A 149 10.41 12.49 3.66
CA VAL A 149 9.97 13.89 3.70
C VAL A 149 8.62 14.05 2.99
N GLY A 150 8.46 13.44 1.81
CA GLY A 150 7.19 13.45 1.07
C GLY A 150 6.02 12.89 1.89
N MET A 151 6.23 11.78 2.61
CA MET A 151 5.24 11.17 3.49
C MET A 151 4.86 12.10 4.65
N ILE A 152 5.84 12.75 5.29
CA ILE A 152 5.58 13.75 6.33
C ILE A 152 4.72 14.90 5.77
N VAL A 153 5.05 15.40 4.58
CA VAL A 153 4.29 16.48 3.94
C VAL A 153 2.84 16.05 3.66
N VAL A 154 2.64 14.85 3.12
CA VAL A 154 1.30 14.28 2.89
C VAL A 154 0.53 14.14 4.20
N LEU A 155 1.17 13.66 5.27
CA LEU A 155 0.55 13.48 6.58
C LEU A 155 0.15 14.83 7.20
N LEU A 156 1.04 15.81 7.19
CA LEU A 156 0.75 17.16 7.70
C LEU A 156 -0.36 17.84 6.89
N ALA A 157 -0.34 17.70 5.57
CA ALA A 157 -1.38 18.23 4.71
C ALA A 157 -2.74 17.54 4.95
N ALA A 158 -2.75 16.22 5.14
CA ALA A 158 -3.95 15.46 5.49
C ALA A 158 -4.53 15.93 6.83
N VAL A 159 -3.70 16.12 7.85
CA VAL A 159 -4.11 16.66 9.16
C VAL A 159 -4.67 18.07 9.01
N ALA A 160 -3.99 18.96 8.27
CA ALA A 160 -4.49 20.31 8.01
C ALA A 160 -5.85 20.28 7.30
N ASN A 161 -6.03 19.38 6.33
CA ASN A 161 -7.27 19.24 5.59
C ASN A 161 -8.46 18.79 6.46
N ILE A 162 -8.23 18.12 7.59
CA ILE A 162 -9.29 17.78 8.56
C ILE A 162 -9.90 19.05 9.17
N PHE A 163 -9.08 20.08 9.44
CA PHE A 163 -9.53 21.33 10.05
C PHE A 163 -10.08 22.33 9.02
N PHE A 164 -9.41 22.45 7.87
CA PHE A 164 -9.77 23.46 6.87
C PHE A 164 -10.80 22.97 5.84
N GLN A 165 -10.88 21.66 5.60
CA GLN A 165 -11.84 21.02 4.68
C GLN A 165 -11.88 21.67 3.28
N ILE A 166 -10.72 22.06 2.74
CA ILE A 166 -10.62 22.77 1.46
C ILE A 166 -10.59 21.74 0.31
N PRO A 167 -11.57 21.76 -0.62
CA PRO A 167 -11.61 20.79 -1.72
C PRO A 167 -10.34 20.78 -2.58
N ALA A 168 -9.79 21.95 -2.90
CA ALA A 168 -8.55 22.09 -3.67
C ALA A 168 -7.33 21.50 -2.95
N LEU A 169 -7.28 21.60 -1.61
CA LEU A 169 -6.23 20.99 -0.80
C LEU A 169 -6.33 19.46 -0.84
N SER A 170 -7.54 18.91 -0.70
CA SER A 170 -7.79 17.46 -0.80
C SER A 170 -7.33 16.86 -2.13
N LEU A 171 -7.58 17.57 -3.24
CA LEU A 171 -7.11 17.18 -4.57
C LEU A 171 -5.59 17.19 -4.67
N THR A 172 -4.97 18.26 -4.18
CA THR A 172 -3.52 18.41 -4.18
C THR A 172 -2.85 17.30 -3.36
N ILE A 173 -3.40 16.98 -2.19
CA ILE A 173 -2.94 15.89 -1.34
C ILE A 173 -3.04 14.56 -2.08
N SER A 174 -4.16 14.29 -2.75
CA SER A 174 -4.36 13.05 -3.50
C SER A 174 -3.38 12.93 -4.68
N ALA A 175 -3.15 14.00 -5.44
CA ALA A 175 -2.19 14.01 -6.54
C ALA A 175 -0.74 13.76 -6.05
N ILE A 176 -0.34 14.44 -4.97
CA ILE A 176 0.99 14.23 -4.35
C ILE A 176 1.10 12.82 -3.78
N ALA A 177 0.06 12.31 -3.12
CA ALA A 177 0.03 10.97 -2.55
C ALA A 177 0.20 9.91 -3.65
N VAL A 178 -0.50 10.01 -4.79
CA VAL A 178 -0.27 9.09 -5.92
C VAL A 178 1.20 9.08 -6.33
N MET A 179 1.84 10.25 -6.48
CA MET A 179 3.26 10.32 -6.86
C MET A 179 4.19 9.73 -5.80
N VAL A 180 3.99 10.09 -4.53
CA VAL A 180 4.83 9.65 -3.41
C VAL A 180 4.71 8.14 -3.20
N PHE A 181 3.49 7.60 -3.13
CA PHE A 181 3.29 6.17 -2.91
C PHE A 181 3.66 5.34 -4.14
N SER A 182 3.50 5.86 -5.36
CA SER A 182 4.08 5.22 -6.55
C SER A 182 5.60 5.11 -6.44
N ALA A 183 6.27 6.18 -6.00
CA ALA A 183 7.70 6.16 -5.81
C ALA A 183 8.14 5.24 -4.65
N TYR A 184 7.31 5.08 -3.60
CA TYR A 184 7.51 4.06 -2.58
C TYR A 184 7.41 2.63 -3.14
N ILE A 185 6.44 2.32 -4.03
CA ILE A 185 6.38 1.01 -4.70
C ILE A 185 7.71 0.71 -5.41
N LEU A 186 8.24 1.67 -6.17
CA LEU A 186 9.53 1.50 -6.85
C LEU A 186 10.66 1.25 -5.84
N TYR A 187 10.71 2.06 -4.78
CA TYR A 187 11.71 1.96 -3.71
C TYR A 187 11.65 0.62 -2.97
N ASP A 188 10.49 0.19 -2.52
CA ASP A 188 10.33 -1.03 -1.73
C ASP A 188 10.56 -2.29 -2.58
N ILE A 189 10.05 -2.34 -3.82
CA ILE A 189 10.40 -3.44 -4.73
C ILE A 189 11.89 -3.46 -5.02
N SER A 190 12.54 -2.31 -5.20
CA SER A 190 13.99 -2.26 -5.40
C SER A 190 14.76 -2.83 -4.21
N ARG A 191 14.34 -2.52 -2.97
CA ARG A 191 14.95 -3.07 -1.75
C ARG A 191 14.81 -4.58 -1.65
N ILE A 192 13.67 -5.13 -2.06
CA ILE A 192 13.49 -6.60 -2.12
C ILE A 192 14.43 -7.22 -3.15
N VAL A 193 14.54 -6.59 -4.34
CA VAL A 193 15.38 -7.09 -5.44
C VAL A 193 16.88 -6.98 -5.13
N THR A 194 17.31 -5.92 -4.43
CA THR A 194 18.72 -5.72 -4.04
C THR A 194 19.10 -6.40 -2.73
N GLY A 195 18.14 -7.01 -2.02
CA GLY A 195 18.36 -7.70 -0.74
C GLY A 195 18.43 -6.78 0.47
N GLY A 196 17.96 -5.54 0.36
CA GLY A 196 17.78 -4.62 1.49
C GLY A 196 16.55 -4.91 2.34
N GLU A 197 15.67 -5.82 1.91
CA GLU A 197 14.55 -6.38 2.68
C GLU A 197 14.54 -7.91 2.49
N ASP A 198 14.71 -8.66 3.57
CA ASP A 198 14.86 -10.12 3.55
C ASP A 198 13.61 -10.86 4.04
N ASN A 199 12.64 -10.15 4.62
CA ASN A 199 11.40 -10.72 5.11
C ASN A 199 10.22 -10.37 4.17
N TYR A 200 9.63 -11.42 3.59
CA TYR A 200 8.51 -11.23 2.65
C TYR A 200 7.24 -10.68 3.32
N ILE A 201 7.04 -10.87 4.64
CA ILE A 201 5.87 -10.34 5.36
C ILE A 201 6.01 -8.82 5.52
N SER A 202 7.16 -8.34 5.99
CA SER A 202 7.45 -6.90 6.12
C SER A 202 7.43 -6.21 4.74
N ALA A 203 8.03 -6.84 3.74
CA ALA A 203 7.98 -6.40 2.35
C ALA A 203 6.54 -6.31 1.82
N THR A 204 5.71 -7.32 2.10
CA THR A 204 4.30 -7.33 1.68
C THR A 204 3.52 -6.22 2.36
N LEU A 205 3.73 -6.01 3.66
CA LEU A 205 3.05 -4.95 4.41
C LEU A 205 3.36 -3.57 3.83
N ALA A 206 4.63 -3.26 3.55
CA ALA A 206 5.04 -1.98 2.99
C ALA A 206 4.40 -1.74 1.61
N VAL A 207 4.61 -2.68 0.67
CA VAL A 207 4.08 -2.55 -0.69
C VAL A 207 2.54 -2.56 -0.71
N TYR A 208 1.88 -3.29 0.20
CA TYR A 208 0.43 -3.25 0.34
C TYR A 208 -0.07 -1.86 0.74
N LEU A 209 0.59 -1.21 1.70
CA LEU A 209 0.24 0.14 2.15
C LEU A 209 0.41 1.15 1.01
N ASP A 210 1.44 1.02 0.19
CA ASP A 210 1.62 1.90 -0.97
C ASP A 210 0.49 1.72 -1.99
N ILE A 211 0.19 0.47 -2.35
CA ILE A 211 -0.90 0.15 -3.29
C ILE A 211 -2.24 0.67 -2.77
N TYR A 212 -2.51 0.47 -1.47
CA TYR A 212 -3.72 0.98 -0.82
C TYR A 212 -3.83 2.50 -0.94
N ASN A 213 -2.74 3.22 -0.65
CA ASN A 213 -2.75 4.68 -0.69
C ASN A 213 -2.82 5.23 -2.12
N VAL A 214 -2.17 4.58 -3.10
CA VAL A 214 -2.33 4.92 -4.52
C VAL A 214 -3.77 4.72 -4.95
N PHE A 215 -4.41 3.59 -4.59
CA PHE A 215 -5.81 3.33 -4.90
C PHE A 215 -6.75 4.40 -4.33
N VAL A 216 -6.64 4.68 -3.03
CA VAL A 216 -7.48 5.69 -2.35
C VAL A 216 -7.32 7.06 -2.99
N SER A 217 -6.07 7.44 -3.30
CA SER A 217 -5.76 8.75 -3.86
C SER A 217 -6.23 8.86 -5.31
N LEU A 218 -6.04 7.82 -6.13
CA LEU A 218 -6.59 7.77 -7.49
C LEU A 218 -8.11 7.80 -7.50
N LEU A 219 -8.77 7.05 -6.62
CA LEU A 219 -10.23 7.05 -6.50
C LEU A 219 -10.74 8.45 -6.14
N ASN A 220 -10.08 9.15 -5.20
CA ASN A 220 -10.42 10.54 -4.87
C ASN A 220 -10.30 11.48 -6.06
N LEU A 221 -9.23 11.37 -6.86
CA LEU A 221 -9.06 12.18 -8.06
C LEU A 221 -10.16 11.86 -9.09
N LEU A 222 -10.41 10.58 -9.36
CA LEU A 222 -11.42 10.15 -10.34
C LEU A 222 -12.83 10.56 -9.94
N MET A 223 -13.19 10.47 -8.66
CA MET A 223 -14.51 10.95 -8.18
C MET A 223 -14.72 12.45 -8.44
N VAL A 224 -13.67 13.26 -8.40
CA VAL A 224 -13.79 14.70 -8.63
C VAL A 224 -13.75 15.06 -10.11
N PHE A 225 -12.89 14.41 -10.90
CA PHE A 225 -12.69 14.75 -12.31
C PHE A 225 -13.59 13.98 -13.28
N SER A 226 -14.12 12.83 -12.87
CA SER A 226 -14.86 11.92 -13.74
C SER A 226 -16.14 11.39 -13.09
N GLY A 227 -16.52 11.87 -11.91
CA GLY A 227 -17.73 11.42 -11.22
C GLY A 227 -18.98 12.09 -11.79
N ASP A 228 -19.90 11.28 -12.30
CA ASP A 228 -21.18 11.75 -12.83
C ASP A 228 -22.26 11.69 -11.73
N ARG A 229 -22.98 12.80 -11.54
CA ARG A 229 -23.97 12.98 -10.45
C ARG A 229 -25.43 12.89 -10.89
N ASP A 230 -25.68 12.43 -12.11
CA ASP A 230 -27.02 12.36 -12.73
C ASP A 230 -27.87 11.20 -12.20
#